data_AF-A0A382MJ74-F1
#
_entry.id   AF-A0A382MJ74-F1
#
_cell.length_a   1.000
_cell.length_b   1.000
_cell.length_c   1.000
_cell.angle_alpha   90.00
_cell.angle_beta   90.00
_cell.angle_gamma   90.00
#
_symmetry.space_group_name_H-M   'P 1'
#
loop_
_entity.id
_entity.type
_entity.pdbx_description
1 polymer ?
#
loop_
_entity_poly.entity_id
_entity_poly.type
_entity_poly.pdbx_seq_one_letter_code
_entity_poly.pdbx_strand_id
1 'polypeptide(L)'
;MDMSGKIKEITSKLGVNFIYKTSFDKSNRTSLKGKRGIGLEQSLPIFDKIKKELKIPILTDVHNIEQCSIVAKHVDILQIPAFLCRQTDLLVAAAKTKKIINVKKGQFLAPWDMVNVTKKISDSGNN
;
A
#
# COMPACT_ATOMS: atom_id res chain seq x y z
N MET A 1 14.11 -9.40 6.99
CA MET A 1 14.94 -9.65 5.79
C MET A 1 14.72 -11.05 5.23
N ASP A 2 14.56 -12.07 6.07
CA ASP A 2 14.45 -13.47 5.64
C ASP A 2 13.36 -13.71 4.58
N MET A 3 12.09 -13.40 4.90
CA MET A 3 10.96 -13.61 3.98
C MET A 3 11.09 -12.82 2.66
N SER A 4 11.35 -11.51 2.73
CA SER A 4 11.47 -10.66 1.53
C SER A 4 12.66 -11.07 0.64
N GLY A 5 13.76 -11.53 1.25
CA GLY A 5 14.94 -12.03 0.52
C GLY A 5 14.67 -13.36 -0.19
N LYS A 6 14.01 -14.30 0.49
CA LYS A 6 13.66 -15.60 -0.10
C LYS A 6 12.67 -15.48 -1.25
N ILE A 7 11.65 -14.63 -1.12
CA ILE A 7 10.68 -14.41 -2.21
C ILE A 7 11.37 -13.74 -3.41
N LYS A 8 12.29 -12.78 -3.16
CA LYS A 8 13.10 -12.17 -4.22
C LYS A 8 13.90 -13.24 -4.98
N GLU A 9 14.57 -14.16 -4.27
CA GLU A 9 15.34 -15.23 -4.90
C GLU A 9 14.47 -16.10 -5.82
N ILE A 10 13.29 -16.51 -5.34
CA ILE A 10 12.34 -17.34 -6.10
C ILE A 10 11.85 -16.60 -7.35
N THR A 11 11.39 -15.36 -7.19
CA THR A 11 10.83 -14.55 -8.30
C THR A 11 11.87 -14.22 -9.36
N SER A 12 13.12 -13.94 -8.94
CA SER A 12 14.25 -13.76 -9.87
C SER A 12 14.54 -15.02 -10.69
N LYS A 13 14.55 -16.21 -10.09
CA LYS A 13 14.78 -17.48 -10.80
C LYS A 13 13.68 -17.76 -11.84
N LEU A 14 12.45 -17.32 -11.57
CA LEU A 14 11.31 -17.51 -12.45
C LEU A 14 11.13 -16.37 -13.47
N GLY A 15 11.93 -15.31 -13.41
CA GLY A 15 11.79 -14.14 -14.29
C GLY A 15 10.50 -13.34 -14.06
N VAL A 16 9.93 -13.39 -12.85
CA VAL A 16 8.67 -12.71 -12.51
C VAL A 16 8.95 -11.40 -11.78
N ASN A 17 8.29 -10.32 -12.21
CA ASN A 17 8.36 -9.03 -11.52
C ASN A 17 7.81 -9.14 -10.10
N PHE A 18 8.54 -8.58 -9.13
CA PHE A 18 8.23 -8.72 -7.71
C PHE A 18 8.10 -7.38 -7.01
N ILE A 19 7.01 -7.22 -6.27
CA ILE A 19 6.75 -6.13 -5.34
C ILE A 19 6.56 -6.76 -3.97
N TYR A 20 7.34 -6.34 -2.98
CA TYR A 20 7.16 -6.83 -1.62
C TYR A 20 6.06 -6.06 -0.92
N LYS A 21 5.08 -6.80 -0.37
CA LYS A 21 3.96 -6.22 0.37
C LYS A 21 4.02 -6.62 1.83
N THR A 22 3.92 -5.63 2.72
CA THR A 22 3.58 -5.89 4.13
C THR A 22 2.76 -4.72 4.72
N SER A 23 2.01 -4.98 5.78
CA SER A 23 1.20 -3.96 6.49
C SER A 23 1.90 -3.56 7.79
N PHE A 24 1.95 -2.27 8.09
CA PHE A 24 2.39 -1.79 9.42
C PHE A 24 1.27 -1.86 10.47
N ASP A 25 0.01 -1.86 10.03
CA ASP A 25 -1.18 -1.95 10.87
C ASP A 25 -2.28 -2.77 10.17
N LYS A 26 -3.04 -3.53 10.95
CA LYS A 26 -4.28 -4.21 10.57
C LYS A 26 -5.43 -3.48 11.25
N SER A 27 -5.82 -2.32 10.72
CA SER A 27 -6.80 -1.43 11.37
C SER A 27 -8.24 -1.95 11.39
N ASN A 28 -8.53 -2.99 10.60
CA ASN A 28 -9.88 -3.53 10.40
C ASN A 28 -10.07 -4.93 11.02
N ARG A 29 -9.35 -5.25 12.11
CA ARG A 29 -9.57 -6.49 12.86
C ARG A 29 -10.95 -6.47 13.51
N THR A 30 -11.66 -7.58 13.43
CA THR A 30 -12.97 -7.78 14.09
C THR A 30 -12.86 -7.75 15.62
N SER A 31 -11.73 -8.18 16.18
CA SER A 31 -11.49 -8.19 17.62
C SER A 31 -10.45 -7.14 18.02
N LEU A 32 -10.75 -6.40 19.08
CA LEU A 32 -9.82 -5.46 19.73
C LEU A 32 -8.55 -6.13 20.27
N LYS A 33 -8.62 -7.43 20.60
CA LYS A 33 -7.45 -8.22 21.06
C LYS A 33 -6.58 -8.73 19.89
N GLY A 34 -6.99 -8.48 18.65
CA GLY A 34 -6.25 -8.93 17.47
C GLY A 34 -4.91 -8.20 17.31
N LYS A 35 -3.82 -8.94 17.06
CA LYS A 35 -2.52 -8.34 16.71
C LYS A 35 -2.65 -7.41 15.50
N ARG A 36 -2.28 -6.14 15.68
CA ARG A 36 -2.40 -5.09 14.65
C ARG A 36 -1.12 -4.88 13.85
N GLY A 37 0.03 -5.06 14.48
CA GLY A 37 1.34 -4.83 13.85
C GLY A 37 2.28 -4.22 14.87
N ILE A 38 3.44 -3.77 14.39
CA ILE A 38 4.42 -3.05 15.22
C ILE A 38 4.19 -1.53 15.21
N GLY A 39 3.19 -1.06 14.46
CA GLY A 39 2.86 0.36 14.33
C GLY A 39 3.64 1.06 13.21
N LEU A 40 3.22 2.29 12.92
CA LEU A 40 3.74 3.06 11.80
C LEU A 40 5.23 3.40 11.99
N GLU A 41 5.58 4.09 13.09
CA GLU A 41 6.94 4.59 13.34
C GLU A 41 7.99 3.48 13.32
N GLN A 42 7.70 2.33 13.93
CA GLN A 42 8.62 1.19 13.97
C GLN A 42 8.76 0.51 12.59
N SER A 43 7.75 0.64 11.72
CA SER A 43 7.76 0.02 10.39
C SER A 43 8.51 0.84 9.34
N LEU A 44 8.55 2.17 9.46
CA LEU A 44 9.19 3.04 8.44
C LEU A 44 10.68 2.68 8.22
N PRO A 45 11.52 2.52 9.26
CA PRO A 45 12.92 2.12 9.07
C PRO A 45 13.08 0.73 8.45
N ILE A 46 12.09 -0.16 8.66
CA ILE A 46 12.10 -1.49 8.07
C ILE A 46 11.84 -1.42 6.57
N PHE A 47 10.93 -0.56 6.12
CA PHE A 47 10.70 -0.32 4.69
C PHE A 47 11.97 0.21 4.02
N ASP A 48 12.61 1.22 4.61
CA ASP A 48 13.85 1.79 4.10
C ASP A 48 14.96 0.74 4.00
N LYS A 49 15.11 -0.09 5.04
CA LYS A 49 16.08 -1.17 5.08
C LYS A 49 15.85 -2.19 3.97
N ILE A 50 14.61 -2.68 3.81
CA ILE A 50 14.26 -3.64 2.75
C ILE A 50 14.57 -3.04 1.38
N LYS A 51 14.20 -1.78 1.14
CA LYS A 51 14.41 -1.12 -0.15
C LYS A 51 15.89 -0.94 -0.45
N LYS A 52 16.68 -0.51 0.54
CA LYS A 52 18.13 -0.32 0.42
C LYS A 52 18.87 -1.63 0.16
N GLU A 53 18.58 -2.67 0.94
CA GLU A 53 19.34 -3.92 0.90
C GLU A 53 18.89 -4.84 -0.23
N LEU A 54 17.58 -4.93 -0.48
CA LEU A 54 17.04 -5.84 -1.49
C LEU A 54 16.80 -5.19 -2.84
N LYS A 55 16.76 -3.85 -2.94
CA LYS A 55 16.50 -3.11 -4.19
C LYS A 55 15.24 -3.61 -4.91
N ILE A 56 14.18 -3.85 -4.15
CA ILE A 56 12.86 -4.27 -4.66
C ILE A 56 11.82 -3.19 -4.34
N PRO A 57 10.80 -3.01 -5.18
CA PRO A 57 9.69 -2.12 -4.88
C PRO A 57 8.90 -2.59 -3.66
N ILE A 58 8.43 -1.65 -2.85
CA ILE A 58 7.64 -1.92 -1.66
C ILE A 58 6.23 -1.33 -1.78
N LEU A 59 5.25 -2.11 -1.33
CA LEU A 59 3.84 -1.74 -1.24
C LEU A 59 3.32 -1.90 0.19
N THR A 60 2.60 -0.90 0.69
CA THR A 60 1.90 -1.00 1.98
C THR A 60 0.55 -0.29 1.93
N ASP A 61 -0.37 -0.67 2.83
CA ASP A 61 -1.70 -0.07 2.96
C ASP A 61 -1.70 1.14 3.88
N VAL A 62 -2.44 2.18 3.49
CA VAL A 62 -2.73 3.36 4.32
C VAL A 62 -4.22 3.38 4.69
N HIS A 63 -4.51 3.92 5.87
CA HIS A 63 -5.83 3.85 6.50
C HIS A 63 -6.41 5.25 6.81
N ASN A 64 -5.59 6.30 6.72
CA ASN A 64 -6.01 7.70 6.83
C ASN A 64 -5.14 8.62 5.96
N ILE A 65 -5.51 9.90 5.91
CA ILE A 65 -4.93 10.90 5.01
C ILE A 65 -3.48 11.21 5.39
N GLU A 66 -3.19 11.34 6.68
CA GLU A 66 -1.89 11.71 7.23
C GLU A 66 -0.84 10.64 6.91
N GLN A 67 -1.23 9.37 6.94
CA GLN A 67 -0.36 8.25 6.59
C GLN A 67 0.15 8.33 5.15
N CYS A 68 -0.60 8.93 4.21
CA CYS A 68 -0.21 8.97 2.80
C CYS A 68 1.14 9.68 2.61
N SER A 69 1.29 10.89 3.15
CA SER A 69 2.50 11.70 2.98
C SER A 69 3.70 11.14 3.76
N ILE A 70 3.44 10.54 4.92
CA ILE A 70 4.47 9.90 5.75
C ILE A 70 5.00 8.66 5.03
N VAL A 71 4.12 7.71 4.72
CA VAL A 71 4.47 6.40 4.15
C VAL A 71 5.05 6.53 2.74
N ALA A 72 4.57 7.48 1.93
CA ALA A 72 5.07 7.70 0.56
C ALA A 72 6.59 7.93 0.49
N LYS A 73 7.21 8.47 1.54
CA LYS A 73 8.67 8.68 1.57
C LYS A 73 9.45 7.35 1.60
N HIS A 74 8.84 6.29 2.11
CA HIS A 74 9.50 5.02 2.41
C HIS A 74 9.11 3.87 1.46
N VAL A 75 7.99 4.01 0.73
CA VAL A 75 7.48 2.97 -0.18
C VAL A 75 7.32 3.47 -1.61
N ASP A 76 7.11 2.54 -2.53
CA ASP A 76 6.91 2.81 -3.95
C ASP A 76 5.44 2.89 -4.33
N ILE A 77 4.61 2.10 -3.64
CA ILE A 77 3.19 1.94 -3.94
C ILE A 77 2.36 2.12 -2.67
N LEU A 78 1.39 3.02 -2.71
CA LEU A 78 0.37 3.18 -1.67
C LEU A 78 -0.83 2.31 -2.02
N GLN A 79 -1.28 1.50 -1.07
CA GLN A 79 -2.44 0.64 -1.27
C GLN A 79 -3.64 1.14 -0.48
N ILE A 80 -4.78 1.25 -1.16
CA ILE A 80 -6.05 1.63 -0.53
C ILE A 80 -6.83 0.35 -0.17
N PRO A 81 -7.15 0.11 1.11
CA PRO A 81 -7.95 -1.05 1.53
C PRO A 81 -9.34 -1.07 0.88
N ALA A 82 -9.90 -2.28 0.71
CA ALA A 82 -11.19 -2.49 0.03
C ALA A 82 -12.34 -1.69 0.66
N PHE A 83 -12.42 -1.65 1.99
CA PHE A 83 -13.46 -0.88 2.69
C PHE A 83 -13.29 0.64 2.57
N LEU A 84 -12.10 1.11 2.18
CA LEU A 84 -11.79 2.53 2.04
C LEU A 84 -11.77 3.00 0.58
N CYS A 85 -12.08 2.14 -0.39
CA CYS A 85 -11.97 2.44 -1.83
C CYS A 85 -12.87 3.57 -2.34
N ARG A 86 -13.86 4.02 -1.55
CA ARG A 86 -14.75 5.14 -1.89
C ARG A 86 -14.41 6.44 -1.15
N GLN A 87 -13.47 6.43 -0.20
CA GLN A 87 -13.13 7.58 0.64
C GLN A 87 -12.39 8.62 -0.20
N THR A 88 -13.12 9.63 -0.69
CA THR A 88 -12.59 10.63 -1.62
C THR A 88 -11.33 11.29 -1.08
N ASP A 89 -11.34 11.74 0.18
CA ASP A 89 -10.21 12.47 0.75
C ASP A 89 -8.95 11.60 0.85
N LEU A 90 -9.11 10.31 1.16
CA LEU A 90 -7.99 9.36 1.18
C LEU A 90 -7.42 9.13 -0.23
N LEU A 91 -8.29 8.98 -1.24
CA LEU A 91 -7.85 8.82 -2.63
C LEU A 91 -7.12 10.06 -3.13
N VAL A 92 -7.65 11.25 -2.85
CA VAL A 92 -7.04 12.54 -3.20
C VAL A 92 -5.69 12.71 -2.48
N ALA A 93 -5.63 12.37 -1.19
CA ALA A 93 -4.39 12.42 -0.42
C ALA A 93 -3.32 11.49 -0.98
N ALA A 94 -3.68 10.24 -1.31
CA ALA A 94 -2.79 9.31 -1.96
C ALA A 94 -2.34 9.84 -3.33
N ALA A 95 -3.26 10.37 -4.15
CA ALA A 95 -2.96 10.94 -5.46
C ALA A 95 -1.93 12.08 -5.37
N LYS A 96 -2.06 12.98 -4.39
CA LYS A 96 -1.13 14.10 -4.18
C LYS A 96 0.31 13.66 -3.89
N THR A 97 0.54 12.43 -3.43
CA THR A 97 1.90 11.91 -3.21
C THR A 97 2.67 11.60 -4.50
N LYS A 98 1.99 11.55 -5.66
CA LYS A 98 2.54 11.11 -6.96
C LYS A 98 3.16 9.70 -6.95
N LYS A 99 2.86 8.89 -5.94
CA LYS A 99 3.20 7.46 -5.91
C LYS A 99 2.21 6.67 -6.75
N ILE A 100 2.62 5.46 -7.13
CA ILE A 100 1.69 4.47 -7.70
C ILE A 100 0.64 4.14 -6.63
N ILE A 101 -0.63 4.03 -7.05
CA ILE A 101 -1.73 3.74 -6.13
C ILE A 101 -2.40 2.42 -6.54
N ASN A 102 -2.39 1.46 -5.62
CA ASN A 102 -3.09 0.19 -5.78
C ASN A 102 -4.40 0.20 -4.98
N VAL A 103 -5.54 0.35 -5.65
CA VAL A 103 -6.84 0.32 -4.97
C VAL A 103 -7.40 -1.09 -4.96
N LYS A 104 -7.66 -1.64 -3.76
CA LYS A 104 -8.45 -2.87 -3.65
C LYS A 104 -9.92 -2.55 -3.92
N LYS A 105 -10.53 -3.26 -4.87
CA LYS A 105 -11.98 -3.16 -5.11
C LYS A 105 -12.76 -3.55 -3.86
N GLY A 106 -13.68 -2.70 -3.42
CA GLY A 106 -14.62 -3.00 -2.35
C GLY A 106 -15.43 -4.25 -2.66
N GLN A 107 -15.73 -5.06 -1.64
CA GLN A 107 -16.59 -6.24 -1.77
C GLN A 107 -18.01 -5.85 -2.19
N PHE A 108 -18.41 -4.61 -1.89
CA PHE A 108 -19.69 -4.00 -2.20
C PHE A 108 -19.72 -3.24 -3.55
N LEU A 109 -18.66 -3.32 -4.37
CA LEU A 109 -18.59 -2.63 -5.67
C LEU A 109 -18.61 -3.62 -6.84
N ALA A 110 -19.36 -3.27 -7.88
CA ALA A 110 -19.27 -3.94 -9.17
C ALA A 110 -18.00 -3.51 -9.92
N PRO A 111 -17.54 -4.30 -10.92
CA PRO A 111 -16.33 -3.95 -11.68
C PRO A 111 -16.39 -2.57 -12.35
N TRP A 112 -17.52 -2.20 -12.95
CA TRP A 112 -17.70 -0.91 -13.65
C TRP A 112 -17.68 0.31 -12.73
N ASP A 113 -17.99 0.15 -11.45
CA ASP A 113 -17.93 1.23 -10.47
C ASP A 113 -16.49 1.70 -10.20
N MET A 114 -15.50 0.83 -10.45
CA MET A 114 -14.08 1.15 -10.23
C MET A 114 -13.56 2.23 -11.17
N VAL A 115 -14.20 2.46 -12.32
CA VAL A 115 -13.85 3.57 -13.23
C VAL A 115 -13.96 4.92 -12.51
N ASN A 116 -14.96 5.09 -11.64
CA ASN A 116 -15.11 6.32 -10.87
C ASN A 116 -14.02 6.47 -9.80
N VAL A 117 -13.54 5.34 -9.25
CA VAL A 117 -12.47 5.33 -8.26
C VAL A 117 -11.14 5.70 -8.90
N THR A 118 -10.83 5.15 -10.07
CA THR A 118 -9.62 5.51 -10.83
C THR A 118 -9.67 6.96 -11.30
N LYS A 119 -10.84 7.45 -11.76
CA LYS A 119 -11.02 8.86 -12.15
C LYS A 119 -10.72 9.84 -11.02
N LYS A 120 -11.18 9.57 -9.78
CA LYS A 120 -10.83 10.42 -8.63
C LYS A 120 -9.32 10.58 -8.44
N ILE A 121 -8.55 9.53 -8.72
CA ILE A 121 -7.09 9.56 -8.60
C ILE A 121 -6.48 10.36 -9.76
N SER A 122 -6.88 10.08 -11.01
CA SER A 122 -6.37 10.79 -12.19
C SER A 122 -6.74 12.27 -12.20
N ASP A 123 -7.98 12.60 -11.86
CA ASP A 123 -8.49 13.99 -11.81
C ASP A 123 -7.83 14.77 -10.66
N SER A 124 -7.25 14.08 -9.68
CA SER A 124 -6.39 14.66 -8.63
C SER A 124 -4.92 14.80 -9.04
N GLY A 125 -4.63 14.55 -10.32
CA GLY A 125 -3.33 14.77 -10.95
C GLY A 125 -2.34 13.60 -10.85
N ASN A 126 -2.80 12.36 -10.62
CA ASN A 126 -1.93 11.19 -10.57
C ASN A 126 -2.40 10.15 -11.62
N ASN A 127 -1.64 10.07 -12.73
CA ASN A 127 -1.96 9.25 -13.90
C ASN A 127 -1.30 7.88 -13.86
#